data_AF-A0AAX2ZKE4-F1
#
_entry.id   AF-A0AAX2ZKE4-F1
#
_cell.length_a   1.000
_cell.length_b   1.000
_cell.length_c   1.000
_cell.angle_alpha   90.00
_cell.angle_beta   90.00
_cell.angle_gamma   90.00
#
_symmetry.space_group_name_H-M   'P 1'
#
loop_
_entity.id
_entity.type
_entity.pdbx_description
1 polymer ?
#
loop_
_entity_poly.entity_id
_entity_poly.type
_entity_poly.pdbx_seq_one_letter_code
_entity_poly.pdbx_strand_id
1 'polypeptide(L)'
;MKRIFLVDTENVNITALSSANKLNEEDIIILFVTERTNLFQFGRDKLKCLNTKANILKINVATGVKNSLDFQLVSYLGFIIGQHRYEANDYYIVSKDRGFLSSINLLENCTDYKIELINSISELFKEDDVDNIIDKFIEKGFRPKTAIKMTLILVGAKCLLDAQDRFLMEFGGNFTVLYRCIDILEDYYNEKSNVNETA
;
A
#
# COMPACT_ATOMS: atom_id res chain seq x y z
N MET A 1 13.28 5.16 12.47
CA MET A 1 13.65 4.32 11.31
C MET A 1 12.82 4.84 10.17
N LYS A 2 13.45 5.37 9.13
CA LYS A 2 12.74 6.07 8.05
C LYS A 2 12.41 5.07 6.95
N ARG A 3 11.23 5.16 6.35
CA ARG A 3 10.86 4.33 5.19
C ARG A 3 11.03 5.15 3.92
N ILE A 4 11.78 4.60 2.97
CA ILE A 4 12.08 5.26 1.70
C ILE A 4 11.49 4.43 0.57
N PHE A 5 10.53 5.01 -0.13
CA PHE A 5 9.78 4.38 -1.22
C PHE A 5 10.25 4.92 -2.57
N LEU A 6 10.84 4.08 -3.40
CA LEU A 6 11.23 4.39 -4.76
C LEU A 6 10.15 3.88 -5.70
N VAL A 7 9.41 4.80 -6.32
CA VAL A 7 8.20 4.49 -7.07
C VAL A 7 8.49 4.47 -8.55
N ASP A 8 8.28 3.31 -9.16
CA ASP A 8 8.33 3.10 -10.60
C ASP A 8 7.02 3.56 -11.24
N THR A 9 6.97 4.82 -11.67
CA THR A 9 5.74 5.40 -12.20
C THR A 9 5.33 4.90 -13.59
N GLU A 10 6.17 4.11 -14.27
CA GLU A 10 5.79 3.47 -15.53
C GLU A 10 5.00 2.19 -15.28
N ASN A 11 5.30 1.49 -14.18
CA ASN A 11 4.65 0.23 -13.85
C ASN A 11 3.48 0.39 -12.87
N VAL A 12 3.46 1.47 -12.08
CA VAL A 12 2.39 1.75 -11.13
C VAL A 12 1.70 3.08 -11.40
N ASN A 13 0.45 3.19 -10.96
CA ASN A 13 -0.34 4.41 -10.99
C ASN A 13 -0.46 5.01 -9.58
N ILE A 14 -1.23 6.09 -9.45
CA ILE A 14 -1.43 6.78 -8.17
C ILE A 14 -2.00 5.88 -7.05
N THR A 15 -2.71 4.80 -7.39
CA THR A 15 -3.32 3.91 -6.38
C THR A 15 -2.29 3.02 -5.69
N ALA A 16 -1.08 2.87 -6.23
CA ALA A 16 0.03 2.24 -5.53
C ALA A 16 0.53 3.08 -4.34
N LEU A 17 0.11 4.35 -4.24
CA LEU A 17 0.33 5.21 -3.08
C LEU A 17 -0.89 5.22 -2.14
N SER A 18 -1.85 4.31 -2.34
CA SER A 18 -2.94 4.11 -1.38
C SER A 18 -2.35 3.80 0.00
N SER A 19 -2.97 4.34 1.05
CA SER A 19 -2.45 4.32 2.43
C SER A 19 -1.21 5.20 2.70
N ALA A 20 -0.77 6.06 1.77
CA ALA A 20 0.30 7.02 2.06
C ALA A 20 -0.07 8.00 3.19
N ASN A 21 -1.35 8.22 3.48
CA ASN A 21 -1.83 8.98 4.65
C ASN A 21 -1.42 8.37 6.00
N LYS A 22 -1.06 7.07 6.04
CA LYS A 22 -0.57 6.38 7.24
C LYS A 22 0.94 6.52 7.44
N LEU A 23 1.65 7.14 6.49
CA LEU A 23 3.07 7.45 6.63
C LEU A 23 3.30 8.67 7.52
N ASN A 24 4.49 8.74 8.13
CA ASN A 24 4.90 9.83 9.01
C ASN A 24 5.78 10.86 8.25
N GLU A 25 6.17 11.94 8.94
CA GLU A 25 6.92 13.06 8.37
C GLU A 25 8.39 12.74 8.04
N GLU A 26 8.94 11.65 8.58
CA GLU A 26 10.29 11.19 8.30
C GLU A 26 10.35 10.26 7.07
N ASP A 27 9.21 9.68 6.68
CA ASP A 27 9.10 8.81 5.51
C ASP A 27 9.22 9.62 4.21
N ILE A 28 9.78 8.99 3.17
CA ILE A 28 10.06 9.64 1.89
C ILE A 28 9.49 8.81 0.74
N ILE A 29 8.68 9.43 -0.11
CA ILE A 29 8.22 8.86 -1.37
C ILE A 29 8.97 9.55 -2.51
N ILE A 30 9.74 8.80 -3.28
CA ILE A 30 10.55 9.27 -4.40
C ILE A 30 9.92 8.76 -5.71
N LEU A 31 9.29 9.66 -6.45
CA LEU A 31 8.63 9.35 -7.72
C LEU A 31 9.62 9.49 -8.87
N PHE A 32 9.95 8.38 -9.52
CA PHE A 32 10.72 8.38 -10.77
C PHE A 32 9.76 8.63 -11.92
N VAL A 33 9.71 9.88 -12.42
CA VAL A 33 8.68 10.35 -13.34
C VAL A 33 9.23 10.64 -14.73
N THR A 34 8.44 10.31 -15.75
CA THR A 34 8.58 10.86 -17.11
C THR A 34 7.65 12.06 -17.26
N GLU A 35 7.81 12.84 -18.33
CA GLU A 35 6.88 13.95 -18.63
C GLU A 35 5.42 13.46 -18.65
N ARG A 36 5.20 12.30 -19.26
CA ARG A 36 3.88 11.68 -19.35
C ARG A 36 3.34 11.27 -17.98
N THR A 37 4.10 10.52 -17.17
CA THR A 37 3.59 10.05 -15.88
C THR A 37 3.39 11.20 -14.89
N ASN A 38 4.23 12.23 -14.94
CA ASN A 38 4.08 13.44 -14.15
C ASN A 38 2.81 14.23 -14.50
N LEU A 39 2.50 14.39 -15.79
CA LEU A 39 1.31 15.13 -16.23
C LEU A 39 0.00 14.40 -15.93
N PHE A 40 -0.05 13.10 -16.24
CA PHE A 40 -1.32 12.37 -16.25
C PHE A 40 -1.61 11.59 -14.97
N GLN A 41 -0.59 11.17 -14.21
CA GLN A 41 -0.78 10.26 -13.08
C GLN A 41 -0.35 10.88 -11.75
N PHE A 42 0.79 11.56 -11.73
CA PHE A 42 1.41 12.06 -10.50
C PHE A 42 1.48 13.59 -10.44
N GLY A 43 0.51 14.27 -11.05
CA GLY A 43 0.39 15.73 -11.00
C GLY A 43 0.17 16.25 -9.57
N ARG A 44 0.48 17.53 -9.31
CA ARG A 44 0.36 18.12 -7.96
C ARG A 44 -1.02 17.95 -7.34
N ASP A 45 -2.07 18.17 -8.13
CA ASP A 45 -3.45 18.10 -7.61
C ASP A 45 -3.83 16.67 -7.23
N LYS A 46 -3.39 15.66 -8.00
CA LYS A 46 -3.59 14.25 -7.66
C LYS A 46 -2.84 13.85 -6.40
N LEU A 47 -1.60 14.32 -6.23
CA LEU A 47 -0.81 14.03 -5.03
C LEU A 47 -1.39 14.66 -3.76
N LYS A 48 -2.03 15.83 -3.85
CA LYS A 48 -2.72 16.45 -2.71
C LYS A 48 -3.84 15.57 -2.16
N CYS A 49 -4.52 14.80 -3.01
CA CYS A 49 -5.60 13.90 -2.58
C CYS A 49 -5.12 12.74 -1.70
N LEU A 50 -3.81 12.44 -1.67
CA LEU A 50 -3.26 11.38 -0.83
C LEU A 50 -3.25 11.73 0.66
N ASN A 51 -3.38 13.01 1.02
CA ASN A 51 -3.35 13.50 2.41
C ASN A 51 -2.22 12.89 3.25
N THR A 52 -1.03 12.76 2.65
CA THR A 52 0.14 12.17 3.29
C THR A 52 0.97 13.20 4.04
N LYS A 53 1.58 12.78 5.15
CA LYS A 53 2.58 13.54 5.89
C LYS A 53 4.00 13.28 5.38
N ALA A 54 4.20 12.23 4.59
CA ALA A 54 5.51 11.87 4.06
C ALA A 54 6.00 12.91 3.05
N ASN A 55 7.32 13.04 2.95
CA ASN A 55 7.96 13.91 1.99
C ASN A 55 7.89 13.28 0.59
N ILE A 56 7.27 13.99 -0.37
CA ILE A 56 7.21 13.53 -1.77
C ILE A 56 8.26 14.27 -2.60
N LEU A 57 9.18 13.49 -3.18
CA LEU A 57 10.20 13.96 -4.12
C LEU A 57 9.91 13.44 -5.52
N LYS A 58 10.35 14.18 -6.54
CA LYS A 58 10.26 13.78 -7.95
C LYS A 58 11.63 13.80 -8.59
N ILE A 59 11.96 12.71 -9.26
CA ILE A 59 13.15 12.61 -10.10
C ILE A 59 12.67 12.44 -11.54
N ASN A 60 12.97 13.42 -12.39
CA ASN A 60 12.70 13.31 -13.81
C ASN A 60 13.71 12.33 -14.42
N VAL A 61 13.21 11.22 -14.94
CA VAL A 61 14.06 10.20 -15.55
C VAL A 61 14.32 10.52 -17.01
N ALA A 62 15.55 10.28 -17.45
CA ALA A 62 15.87 10.28 -18.88
C ALA A 62 15.11 9.14 -19.55
N THR A 63 14.50 9.43 -20.70
CA THR A 63 13.73 8.45 -21.49
C THR A 63 14.43 8.20 -22.83
N GLY A 64 13.97 7.19 -23.58
CA GLY A 64 14.47 6.89 -24.94
C GLY A 64 15.30 5.61 -25.05
N VAL A 65 15.56 4.92 -23.94
CA VAL A 65 16.12 3.56 -23.91
C VAL A 65 15.18 2.66 -23.11
N LYS A 66 15.02 1.42 -23.58
CA LYS A 66 14.24 0.39 -22.89
C LYS A 66 14.77 0.22 -21.46
N ASN A 67 13.88 0.21 -20.48
CA ASN A 67 14.18 0.05 -19.04
C ASN A 67 15.06 1.19 -18.46
N SER A 68 15.09 2.36 -19.12
CA SER A 68 15.85 3.52 -18.63
C SER A 68 15.42 3.97 -17.23
N LEU A 69 14.12 3.91 -16.92
CA LEU A 69 13.63 4.19 -15.57
C LEU A 69 14.20 3.20 -14.57
N ASP A 70 14.09 1.89 -14.83
CA ASP A 70 14.55 0.84 -13.93
C ASP A 70 16.03 1.02 -13.56
N PHE A 71 16.87 1.27 -14.56
CA PHE A 71 18.30 1.50 -14.35
C PHE A 71 18.58 2.74 -13.51
N GLN A 72 17.87 3.85 -13.75
CA GLN A 72 18.02 5.08 -12.97
C GLN A 72 17.53 4.88 -11.53
N LEU A 73 16.43 4.15 -11.34
CA LEU A 73 15.86 3.85 -10.03
C LEU A 73 16.82 3.01 -9.18
N VAL A 74 17.32 1.89 -9.70
CA VAL A 74 18.23 1.02 -8.93
C VAL A 74 19.59 1.66 -8.71
N SER A 75 20.07 2.48 -9.65
CA SER A 75 21.30 3.26 -9.47
C SER A 75 21.15 4.27 -8.33
N TYR A 76 20.02 4.96 -8.28
CA TYR A 76 19.72 5.90 -7.22
C TYR A 76 19.52 5.20 -5.87
N LEU A 77 18.89 4.02 -5.84
CA LEU A 77 18.77 3.19 -4.65
C LEU A 77 20.14 2.85 -4.05
N GLY A 78 21.07 2.37 -4.88
CA GLY A 78 22.44 2.09 -4.44
C GLY A 78 23.15 3.35 -3.90
N PHE A 79 22.95 4.49 -4.56
CA PHE A 79 23.50 5.78 -4.12
C PHE A 79 22.99 6.20 -2.74
N ILE A 80 21.67 6.14 -2.49
CA ILE A 80 21.09 6.56 -1.20
C ILE A 80 21.45 5.59 -0.08
N ILE A 81 21.53 4.28 -0.34
CA ILE A 81 22.02 3.31 0.64
C ILE A 81 23.46 3.65 1.04
N GLY A 82 24.32 3.97 0.07
CA GLY A 82 25.70 4.36 0.32
C GLY A 82 25.84 5.65 1.14
N GLN A 83 25.00 6.66 0.85
CA GLN A 83 25.00 7.94 1.58
C GLN A 83 24.49 7.81 3.02
N HIS A 84 23.53 6.91 3.25
CA HIS A 84 22.86 6.74 4.53
C HIS A 84 23.26 5.45 5.25
N ARG A 85 24.46 4.90 4.96
CA ARG A 85 24.94 3.58 5.44
C ARG A 85 25.04 3.39 6.97
N TYR A 86 24.81 4.45 7.74
CA TYR A 86 24.82 4.43 9.21
C TYR A 86 23.45 4.76 9.82
N GLU A 87 22.44 4.99 8.98
CA GLU A 87 21.07 5.22 9.40
C GLU A 87 20.28 3.90 9.29
N ALA A 88 19.46 3.59 10.30
CA ALA A 88 18.49 2.50 10.18
C ALA A 88 17.31 3.00 9.33
N ASN A 89 17.31 2.61 8.06
CA ASN A 89 16.29 2.93 7.06
C ASN A 89 15.76 1.65 6.42
N ASP A 90 14.48 1.65 6.09
CA ASP A 90 13.84 0.61 5.28
C ASP A 90 13.67 1.11 3.86
N TYR A 91 14.02 0.27 2.89
CA TYR A 91 13.96 0.62 1.47
C TYR A 91 12.92 -0.22 0.76
N TYR A 92 12.06 0.45 0.00
CA TYR A 92 11.00 -0.19 -0.77
C TYR A 92 11.09 0.24 -2.24
N ILE A 93 11.03 -0.72 -3.15
CA ILE A 93 10.71 -0.46 -4.55
C ILE A 93 9.20 -0.67 -4.71
N VAL A 94 8.49 0.36 -5.15
CA VAL A 94 7.05 0.27 -5.44
C VAL A 94 6.87 0.03 -6.94
N SER A 95 6.75 -1.23 -7.32
CA SER A 95 6.57 -1.69 -8.71
C SER A 95 5.91 -3.07 -8.75
N LYS A 96 5.21 -3.40 -9.83
CA LYS A 96 4.78 -4.77 -10.13
C LYS A 96 5.79 -5.51 -11.02
N ASP A 97 6.85 -4.84 -11.48
CA ASP A 97 7.91 -5.49 -12.25
C ASP A 97 8.82 -6.32 -11.34
N ARG A 98 8.79 -7.63 -11.53
CA ARG A 98 9.67 -8.57 -10.80
C ARG A 98 11.11 -8.51 -11.26
N GLY A 99 11.42 -7.81 -12.36
CA GLY A 99 12.78 -7.55 -12.82
C GLY A 99 13.66 -6.88 -11.76
N PHE A 100 13.07 -6.07 -10.87
CA PHE A 100 13.79 -5.43 -9.77
C PHE A 100 14.35 -6.42 -8.74
N LEU A 101 13.80 -7.64 -8.62
CA LEU A 101 14.28 -8.64 -7.65
C LEU A 101 15.76 -9.00 -7.86
N SER A 102 16.25 -8.97 -9.10
CA SER A 102 17.66 -9.22 -9.40
C SER A 102 18.57 -8.16 -8.79
N SER A 103 18.19 -6.89 -8.89
CA SER A 103 18.93 -5.77 -8.32
C SER A 103 18.83 -5.73 -6.80
N ILE A 104 17.65 -6.04 -6.26
CA ILE A 104 17.43 -6.18 -4.81
C ILE A 104 18.37 -7.24 -4.24
N ASN A 105 18.36 -8.45 -4.81
CA ASN A 105 19.22 -9.55 -4.36
C ASN A 105 20.72 -9.15 -4.36
N LEU A 106 21.18 -8.47 -5.41
CA LEU A 106 22.56 -7.96 -5.44
C LEU A 106 22.83 -6.98 -4.29
N LEU A 107 21.96 -5.99 -4.07
CA LEU A 107 22.15 -4.97 -3.04
C LEU A 107 22.07 -5.55 -1.62
N GLU A 108 21.16 -6.48 -1.36
CA GLU A 108 21.08 -7.20 -0.07
C GLU A 108 22.32 -8.07 0.19
N ASN A 109 22.94 -8.64 -0.85
CA ASN A 109 24.21 -9.36 -0.68
C ASN A 109 25.40 -8.42 -0.44
N CYS A 110 25.30 -7.15 -0.85
CA CYS A 110 26.36 -6.16 -0.71
C CYS A 110 26.22 -5.27 0.53
N THR A 111 25.09 -5.33 1.24
CA THR A 111 24.75 -4.41 2.34
C THR A 111 23.94 -5.11 3.43
N ASP A 112 23.92 -4.56 4.64
CA ASP A 112 23.08 -5.11 5.73
C ASP A 112 21.62 -4.61 5.68
N TYR A 113 21.24 -3.92 4.60
CA TYR A 113 19.90 -3.33 4.46
C TYR A 113 18.95 -4.32 3.80
N LYS A 114 17.76 -4.45 4.40
CA LYS A 114 16.64 -5.14 3.79
C LYS A 114 15.96 -4.25 2.76
N ILE A 115 15.70 -4.78 1.58
CA ILE A 115 15.05 -4.06 0.48
C ILE A 115 13.87 -4.88 0.00
N GLU A 116 12.67 -4.29 0.03
CA GLU A 116 11.44 -5.00 -0.34
C GLU A 116 10.85 -4.48 -1.65
N LEU A 117 10.41 -5.40 -2.51
CA LEU A 117 9.58 -5.09 -3.66
C LEU A 117 8.11 -5.22 -3.26
N ILE A 118 7.38 -4.11 -3.32
CA ILE A 118 5.93 -4.06 -3.00
C ILE A 118 5.15 -3.52 -4.20
N ASN A 119 3.92 -3.99 -4.37
CA ASN A 119 3.07 -3.49 -5.46
C ASN A 119 2.43 -2.13 -5.13
N SER A 120 2.28 -1.85 -3.83
CA SER A 120 1.59 -0.69 -3.28
C SER A 120 2.00 -0.47 -1.83
N ILE A 121 2.02 0.78 -1.39
CA ILE A 121 2.29 1.15 0.01
C ILE A 121 1.27 0.51 0.97
N SER A 122 0.03 0.28 0.52
CA SER A 122 -0.99 -0.41 1.30
C SER A 122 -0.62 -1.83 1.73
N GLU A 123 0.35 -2.49 1.07
CA GLU A 123 0.81 -3.82 1.48
C GLU A 123 1.47 -3.81 2.87
N LEU A 124 2.02 -2.67 3.30
CA LEU A 124 2.64 -2.51 4.62
C LEU A 124 1.64 -2.38 5.78
N PHE A 125 0.36 -2.13 5.47
CA PHE A 125 -0.67 -1.84 6.47
C PHE A 125 -1.80 -2.87 6.48
N LYS A 126 -1.64 -3.99 5.75
CA LYS A 126 -2.69 -5.03 5.66
C LYS A 126 -2.98 -5.66 7.02
N GLU A 127 -1.96 -5.90 7.83
CA GLU A 127 -2.12 -6.46 9.17
C GLU A 127 -2.80 -5.46 10.12
N ASP A 128 -2.35 -4.20 10.11
CA ASP A 128 -3.00 -3.11 10.86
C ASP A 128 -4.47 -2.93 10.48
N ASP A 129 -4.83 -3.07 9.20
CA ASP A 129 -6.23 -2.97 8.76
C ASP A 129 -7.09 -4.14 9.27
N VAL A 130 -6.52 -5.35 9.34
CA VAL A 130 -7.19 -6.52 9.92
C VAL A 130 -7.42 -6.31 11.41
N ASP A 131 -6.40 -5.87 12.15
CA ASP A 131 -6.50 -5.62 13.59
C ASP A 131 -7.48 -4.49 13.91
N ASN A 132 -7.44 -3.40 13.14
CA ASN A 132 -8.41 -2.31 13.27
C ASN A 132 -9.86 -2.77 13.05
N ILE A 133 -10.11 -3.67 12.08
CA ILE A 133 -11.45 -4.22 11.87
C ILE A 133 -11.85 -5.14 13.04
N ILE A 134 -10.92 -5.93 13.57
CA ILE A 134 -11.16 -6.75 14.76
C ILE A 134 -11.58 -5.86 15.93
N ASP A 135 -10.86 -4.76 16.18
CA ASP A 135 -11.16 -3.82 17.26
C ASP A 135 -12.53 -3.17 17.09
N LYS A 136 -12.92 -2.76 15.87
CA LYS A 136 -14.28 -2.25 15.58
C LYS A 136 -15.37 -3.27 15.98
N PHE A 137 -15.18 -4.56 15.71
CA PHE A 137 -16.12 -5.59 16.15
C PHE A 137 -16.10 -5.77 17.69
N ILE A 138 -14.94 -5.68 18.32
CA ILE A 138 -14.84 -5.75 19.79
C ILE A 138 -15.58 -4.57 20.43
N GLU A 139 -15.45 -3.35 19.89
CA GLU A 139 -16.18 -2.15 20.33
C GLU A 139 -17.70 -2.30 20.19
N LYS A 140 -18.16 -2.99 19.13
CA LYS A 140 -19.57 -3.38 19.01
C LYS A 140 -20.00 -4.41 20.04
N GLY A 141 -19.09 -4.94 20.86
CA GLY A 141 -19.32 -5.87 21.97
C GLY A 141 -19.30 -7.34 21.57
N PHE A 142 -18.63 -7.68 20.46
CA PHE A 142 -18.33 -9.06 20.11
C PHE A 142 -17.10 -9.56 20.86
N ARG A 143 -17.07 -10.86 21.19
CA ARG A 143 -15.89 -11.46 21.83
C ARG A 143 -14.73 -11.49 20.84
N PRO A 144 -13.47 -11.38 21.28
CA PRO A 144 -12.31 -11.34 20.37
C PRO A 144 -12.25 -12.49 19.36
N LYS A 145 -12.52 -13.73 19.79
CA LYS A 145 -12.57 -14.89 18.87
C LYS A 145 -13.66 -14.77 17.80
N THR A 146 -14.79 -14.14 18.12
CA THR A 146 -15.88 -13.89 17.18
C THR A 146 -15.51 -12.76 16.23
N ALA A 147 -14.93 -11.67 16.75
CA ALA A 147 -14.43 -10.54 15.95
C ALA A 147 -13.40 -11.00 14.90
N ILE A 148 -12.43 -11.83 15.28
CA ILE A 148 -11.47 -12.43 14.33
C ILE A 148 -12.19 -13.20 13.22
N LYS A 149 -13.17 -14.03 13.57
CA LYS A 149 -13.94 -14.80 12.58
C LYS A 149 -14.72 -13.91 11.63
N MET A 150 -15.32 -12.85 12.16
CA MET A 150 -16.05 -11.82 11.39
C MET A 150 -15.12 -11.08 10.42
N THR A 151 -13.94 -10.67 10.87
CA THR A 151 -12.93 -10.03 10.02
C THR A 151 -12.44 -10.97 8.91
N LEU A 152 -12.23 -12.25 9.19
CA LEU A 152 -11.85 -13.24 8.17
C LEU A 152 -12.92 -13.38 7.08
N ILE A 153 -14.21 -13.31 7.43
CA ILE A 153 -15.30 -13.33 6.44
C ILE A 153 -15.23 -12.09 5.55
N LEU A 154 -15.06 -10.90 6.14
CA LEU A 154 -14.94 -9.63 5.42
C LEU A 154 -13.77 -9.64 4.42
N VAL A 155 -12.59 -10.06 4.87
CA VAL A 155 -11.39 -10.10 4.03
C VAL A 155 -11.53 -11.12 2.90
N GLY A 156 -12.20 -12.25 3.16
CA GLY A 156 -12.37 -13.34 2.21
C GLY A 156 -13.59 -13.23 1.27
N ALA A 157 -14.45 -12.23 1.45
CA ALA A 157 -15.65 -12.04 0.66
C ALA A 157 -15.43 -11.07 -0.52
N LYS A 158 -16.08 -11.38 -1.66
CA LYS A 158 -15.87 -10.70 -2.95
C LYS A 158 -16.51 -9.32 -3.01
N CYS A 159 -17.64 -9.14 -2.34
CA CYS A 159 -18.40 -7.90 -2.29
C CYS A 159 -19.24 -7.87 -1.00
N LEU A 160 -19.86 -6.72 -0.71
CA LEU A 160 -20.71 -6.54 0.46
C LEU A 160 -21.81 -7.61 0.55
N LEU A 161 -22.46 -7.94 -0.57
CA LEU A 161 -23.52 -8.95 -0.61
C LEU A 161 -23.00 -10.36 -0.24
N ASP A 162 -21.86 -10.76 -0.81
CA ASP A 162 -21.18 -12.04 -0.47
C ASP A 162 -20.76 -12.07 1.01
N ALA A 163 -20.31 -10.93 1.57
CA ALA A 163 -19.97 -10.85 2.98
C ALA A 163 -21.20 -11.03 3.89
N GLN A 164 -22.32 -10.37 3.58
CA GLN A 164 -23.57 -10.50 4.33
C GLN A 164 -24.08 -11.96 4.31
N ASP A 165 -24.07 -12.61 3.15
CA ASP A 165 -24.50 -14.00 2.99
C ASP A 165 -23.63 -14.94 3.84
N ARG A 166 -22.30 -14.76 3.81
CA ARG A 166 -21.38 -15.57 4.61
C ARG A 166 -21.51 -15.32 6.11
N PHE A 167 -21.77 -14.09 6.54
CA PHE A 167 -22.10 -13.79 7.94
C PHE A 167 -23.34 -14.55 8.39
N LEU A 168 -24.41 -14.52 7.59
CA LEU A 168 -25.64 -15.23 7.91
C LEU A 168 -25.40 -16.74 7.96
N MET A 169 -24.66 -17.31 7.02
CA MET A 169 -24.32 -18.74 7.06
C MET A 169 -23.53 -19.12 8.32
N GLU A 170 -22.50 -18.35 8.66
CA GLU A 170 -21.63 -18.65 9.80
C GLU A 170 -22.34 -18.50 11.15
N PHE A 171 -23.24 -17.52 11.27
CA PHE A 171 -23.94 -17.21 12.51
C PHE A 171 -25.39 -17.73 12.53
N GLY A 172 -25.67 -18.81 11.78
CA GLY A 172 -26.93 -19.57 11.87
C GLY A 172 -28.18 -18.82 11.41
N GLY A 173 -28.04 -17.94 10.42
CA GLY A 173 -29.12 -17.09 9.89
C GLY A 173 -29.53 -15.96 10.82
N ASN A 174 -28.72 -15.63 11.84
CA ASN A 174 -29.07 -14.64 12.84
C ASN A 174 -28.86 -13.20 12.32
N PHE A 175 -29.92 -12.63 11.77
CA PHE A 175 -29.94 -11.24 11.30
C PHE A 175 -29.62 -10.22 12.40
N THR A 176 -29.88 -10.50 13.68
CA THR A 176 -29.55 -9.59 14.78
C THR A 176 -28.04 -9.39 14.92
N VAL A 177 -27.24 -10.44 14.66
CA VAL A 177 -25.78 -10.35 14.65
C VAL A 177 -25.32 -9.46 13.50
N LEU A 178 -25.86 -9.69 12.30
CA LEU A 178 -25.53 -8.91 11.11
C LEU A 178 -25.88 -7.42 11.28
N TYR A 179 -27.10 -7.10 11.70
CA TYR A 179 -27.55 -5.70 11.86
C TYR A 179 -26.77 -4.94 12.93
N ARG A 180 -26.19 -5.62 13.92
CA ARG A 180 -25.37 -4.98 14.96
C ARG A 180 -24.03 -4.47 14.42
N CYS A 181 -23.55 -4.98 13.30
CA CYS A 181 -22.26 -4.62 12.71
C CYS A 181 -22.29 -4.34 11.21
N ILE A 182 -23.48 -4.16 10.62
CA ILE A 182 -23.62 -3.96 9.17
C ILE A 182 -22.88 -2.70 8.71
N ASP A 183 -22.79 -1.69 9.56
CA ASP A 183 -22.03 -0.47 9.35
C ASP A 183 -20.53 -0.75 9.11
N ILE A 184 -19.94 -1.67 9.88
CA ILE A 184 -18.53 -2.08 9.69
C ILE A 184 -18.34 -2.75 8.31
N LEU A 185 -19.33 -3.55 7.88
CA LEU A 185 -19.28 -4.20 6.57
C LEU A 185 -19.40 -3.18 5.44
N GLU A 186 -20.36 -2.26 5.55
CA GLU A 186 -20.58 -1.19 4.57
C GLU A 186 -19.34 -0.30 4.44
N ASP A 187 -18.76 0.14 5.55
CA ASP A 187 -17.54 0.96 5.57
C ASP A 187 -16.38 0.25 4.85
N TYR A 188 -16.14 -1.03 5.16
CA TYR A 188 -15.06 -1.82 4.56
C TYR A 188 -15.17 -1.90 3.02
N TYR A 189 -16.37 -2.11 2.49
CA TYR A 189 -16.59 -2.23 1.05
C TYR A 189 -16.74 -0.89 0.34
N ASN A 190 -17.22 0.15 1.02
CA ASN A 190 -17.25 1.52 0.47
C ASN A 190 -15.83 2.06 0.30
N GLU A 191 -14.93 1.82 1.26
CA GLU A 191 -13.51 2.15 1.13
C GLU A 191 -12.85 1.41 -0.04
N LYS A 192 -13.15 0.12 -0.24
CA LYS A 192 -12.64 -0.66 -1.39
C LYS A 192 -13.23 -0.24 -2.74
N SER A 193 -14.48 0.20 -2.78
CA SER A 193 -15.16 0.60 -4.03
C SER A 193 -14.63 1.93 -4.56
N ASN A 194 -14.35 2.88 -3.66
CA ASN A 194 -13.69 4.14 -4.01
C ASN A 194 -12.28 3.95 -4.59
N VAL A 195 -11.60 2.84 -4.27
CA VAL A 195 -10.29 2.50 -4.87
C VAL A 195 -10.45 1.95 -6.30
N ASN A 196 -11.59 1.33 -6.62
CA ASN A 196 -11.84 0.67 -7.91
C ASN A 196 -12.63 1.52 -8.91
N GLU A 197 -13.40 2.52 -8.47
CA GLU A 197 -14.17 3.40 -9.38
C GLU A 197 -13.35 4.55 -9.99
N THR A 198 -12.14 4.79 -9.50
CA THR A 198 -11.20 5.77 -10.11
C THR A 198 -10.19 5.15 -11.08
N ALA A 199 -10.40 3.89 -11.51
CA ALA A 199 -9.55 3.18 -12.47
C ALA A 199 -9.78 3.63 -13.93
#